data_AF-A0A7W7WP57-F1
#
_entry.id   AF-A0A7W7WP57-F1
#
_cell.length_a   1.000
_cell.length_b   1.000
_cell.length_c   1.000
_cell.angle_alpha   90.00
_cell.angle_beta   90.00
_cell.angle_gamma   90.00
#
_symmetry.space_group_name_H-M   'P 1'
#
loop_
_entity.id
_entity.type
_entity.pdbx_description
1 polymer ?
#
loop_
_entity_poly.entity_id
_entity_poly.type
_entity_poly.pdbx_seq_one_letter_code
_entity_poly.pdbx_strand_id
1 'polypeptide(L)'
;MKAADESPQAAFSQFVRQVVDHARDERGWTVTDLAAHTRVGRSTVFRWLAGDWHDYPELAKVRGFCEALDVPVVAAFWALGLPDALPVGQSDRRRAAAEDASSVAADVRTIMARLADPAVPVAEKQLIRDMLRHLARRPDSTRTTQPASTRTTQPASTRTARPGSTRTVRAPSV
;
A
#
# COMPACT_ATOMS: atom_id res chain seq x y z
N MET A 1 2.78 -27.37 -11.61
CA MET A 1 4.03 -26.78 -11.12
C MET A 1 3.90 -26.58 -9.62
N LYS A 2 4.75 -27.24 -8.81
CA LYS A 2 4.78 -27.06 -7.35
C LYS A 2 5.34 -25.67 -7.05
N ALA A 3 4.54 -24.80 -6.42
CA ALA A 3 5.12 -23.71 -5.62
C ALA A 3 5.95 -24.40 -4.54
N ALA A 4 7.26 -24.19 -4.54
CA ALA A 4 8.08 -24.62 -3.42
C ALA A 4 7.51 -23.96 -2.16
N ASP A 5 7.29 -24.75 -1.11
CA ASP A 5 7.21 -24.27 0.26
C ASP A 5 8.57 -23.61 0.58
N GLU A 6 8.80 -22.40 0.07
CA GLU A 6 9.90 -21.58 0.54
C GLU A 6 9.56 -21.16 1.95
N SER A 7 10.29 -21.72 2.92
CA SER A 7 10.17 -21.31 4.30
C SER A 7 10.44 -19.79 4.38
N PRO A 8 9.76 -19.04 5.27
CA PRO A 8 9.98 -17.60 5.43
C PRO A 8 11.45 -17.22 5.66
N GLN A 9 12.22 -18.13 6.26
CA GLN A 9 13.67 -18.01 6.41
C GLN A 9 14.39 -17.94 5.05
N ALA A 10 14.05 -18.83 4.12
CA ALA A 10 14.66 -18.89 2.79
C ALA A 10 14.31 -17.63 1.98
N ALA A 11 13.03 -17.28 1.92
CA ALA A 11 12.54 -16.10 1.20
C ALA A 11 13.18 -14.80 1.74
N PHE A 12 13.22 -14.62 3.07
CA PHE A 12 13.87 -13.47 3.67
C PHE A 12 15.38 -13.46 3.43
N SER A 13 16.06 -14.62 3.50
CA SER A 13 17.51 -14.69 3.24
C SER A 13 17.84 -14.28 1.80
N GLN A 14 17.01 -14.67 0.83
CA GLN A 14 17.18 -14.28 -0.57
C GLN A 14 16.95 -12.79 -0.78
N PHE A 15 15.91 -12.23 -0.15
CA PHE A 15 15.69 -10.78 -0.15
C PHE A 15 16.90 -10.02 0.41
N VAL A 16 17.44 -10.45 1.56
CA VAL A 16 18.59 -9.78 2.18
C VAL A 16 19.84 -9.91 1.31
N ARG A 17 20.08 -11.06 0.69
CA ARG A 17 21.20 -11.24 -0.27
C ARG A 17 21.07 -10.27 -1.44
N GLN A 18 19.91 -10.23 -2.08
CA GLN A 18 19.66 -9.36 -3.24
C GLN A 18 19.89 -7.88 -2.91
N VAL A 19 19.41 -7.43 -1.75
CA VAL A 19 19.60 -6.04 -1.30
C VAL A 19 21.06 -5.74 -0.97
N VAL A 20 21.76 -6.66 -0.31
CA VAL A 20 23.18 -6.49 0.05
C VAL A 20 24.06 -6.49 -1.22
N ASP A 21 23.80 -7.38 -2.17
CA ASP A 21 24.52 -7.43 -3.44
C ASP A 21 24.29 -6.13 -4.23
N HIS A 22 23.05 -5.62 -4.29
CA HIS A 22 22.77 -4.33 -4.93
C HIS A 22 23.51 -3.16 -4.26
N ALA A 23 23.54 -3.12 -2.93
CA ALA A 23 24.28 -2.08 -2.20
C ALA A 23 25.80 -2.18 -2.41
N ARG A 24 26.31 -3.40 -2.56
CA ARG A 24 27.72 -3.66 -2.91
C ARG A 24 28.03 -3.17 -4.31
N ASP A 25 27.16 -3.43 -5.28
CA ASP A 25 27.37 -3.06 -6.68
C ASP A 25 27.24 -1.54 -6.91
N GLU A 26 26.24 -0.90 -6.32
CA GLU A 26 25.97 0.53 -6.50
C GLU A 26 26.87 1.43 -5.63
N ARG A 27 27.13 1.03 -4.38
CA ARG A 27 27.78 1.89 -3.37
C ARG A 27 29.15 1.38 -2.92
N GLY A 28 29.57 0.20 -3.38
CA GLY A 28 30.81 -0.43 -2.93
C GLY A 28 30.79 -0.86 -1.46
N TRP A 29 29.61 -0.96 -0.84
CA TRP A 29 29.48 -1.20 0.60
C TRP A 29 29.89 -2.63 0.98
N THR A 30 30.68 -2.74 2.04
CA THR A 30 30.96 -4.02 2.71
C THR A 30 29.91 -4.32 3.78
N VAL A 31 29.89 -5.55 4.29
CA VAL A 31 29.02 -5.92 5.42
C VAL A 31 29.30 -5.06 6.67
N THR A 32 30.54 -4.58 6.83
CA THR A 32 30.91 -3.65 7.90
C THR A 32 30.26 -2.28 7.70
N ASP A 33 30.24 -1.78 6.48
CA ASP A 33 29.58 -0.51 6.13
C ASP A 33 28.07 -0.62 6.31
N LEU A 34 27.48 -1.73 5.86
CA LEU A 34 26.06 -2.03 6.10
C LEU A 34 25.70 -2.00 7.58
N ALA A 35 26.49 -2.63 8.45
CA ALA A 35 26.21 -2.63 9.88
C ALA A 35 26.36 -1.25 10.52
N ALA A 36 27.27 -0.41 10.03
CA ALA A 36 27.43 0.97 10.48
C ALA A 36 26.23 1.85 10.09
N HIS A 37 25.63 1.62 8.91
CA HIS A 37 24.55 2.46 8.37
C HIS A 37 23.13 1.97 8.73
N THR A 38 22.91 0.66 8.89
CA THR A 38 21.56 0.06 9.05
C THR A 38 21.10 -0.07 10.51
N ARG A 39 21.95 0.24 11.50
CA ARG A 39 21.76 -0.08 12.93
C ARG A 39 21.53 -1.56 13.23
N VAL A 40 21.75 -2.44 12.24
CA VAL A 40 21.69 -3.89 12.40
C VAL A 40 23.11 -4.40 12.60
N GLY A 41 23.36 -5.09 13.72
CA GLY A 41 24.68 -5.63 14.01
C GLY A 41 25.14 -6.65 12.96
N ARG A 42 26.45 -6.73 12.71
CA ARG A 42 27.03 -7.66 11.72
C ARG A 42 26.58 -9.11 11.89
N SER A 43 26.51 -9.59 13.14
CA SER A 43 26.05 -10.96 13.46
C SER A 43 24.59 -11.19 13.07
N THR A 44 23.73 -10.18 13.21
CA THR A 44 22.33 -10.25 12.77
C THR A 44 22.24 -10.27 11.25
N VAL A 45 23.02 -9.45 10.55
CA VAL A 45 23.06 -9.44 9.06
C VAL A 45 23.53 -10.80 8.52
N PHE A 46 24.61 -11.37 9.08
CA PHE A 46 25.09 -12.69 8.67
C PHE A 46 24.06 -13.80 8.90
N ARG A 47 23.37 -13.79 10.04
CA ARG A 47 22.27 -14.73 10.30
C ARG A 47 21.13 -14.59 9.30
N TRP A 48 20.76 -13.36 8.96
CA TRP A 48 19.71 -13.11 7.96
C TRP A 48 20.12 -13.61 6.57
N LEU A 49 21.37 -13.40 6.17
CA LEU A 49 21.94 -13.92 4.91
C LEU A 49 22.01 -15.45 4.88
N ALA A 50 22.27 -16.09 6.02
CA ALA A 50 22.34 -17.54 6.15
C ALA A 50 20.94 -18.20 6.25
N GLY A 51 19.93 -17.45 6.69
CA GLY A 51 18.59 -18.00 6.93
C GLY A 51 18.51 -18.88 8.18
N ASP A 52 19.51 -18.83 9.07
CA ASP A 52 19.67 -19.68 10.26
C ASP A 52 19.19 -18.99 11.55
N TRP A 53 18.35 -17.96 11.42
CA TRP A 53 17.79 -17.26 12.57
C TRP A 53 16.78 -18.14 13.32
N HIS A 54 16.97 -18.25 14.63
CA HIS A 54 16.11 -19.03 15.52
C HIS A 54 14.92 -18.21 16.01
N ASP A 55 15.16 -16.95 16.35
CA ASP A 55 14.11 -15.98 16.67
C ASP A 55 13.70 -15.20 15.43
N TYR A 56 12.41 -14.91 15.37
CA TYR A 56 11.82 -14.09 14.33
C TYR A 56 12.51 -12.71 14.25
N PRO A 57 12.91 -12.23 13.06
CA PRO A 57 13.57 -10.94 12.91
C PRO A 57 12.76 -9.79 13.49
N GLU A 58 13.37 -9.00 14.38
CA GLU A 58 12.71 -7.84 14.97
C GLU A 58 12.32 -6.83 13.87
N LEU A 59 11.03 -6.53 13.75
CA LEU A 59 10.50 -5.65 12.71
C LEU A 59 11.11 -4.24 12.74
N ALA A 60 11.51 -3.77 13.92
CA ALA A 60 12.22 -2.48 14.06
C ALA A 60 13.59 -2.51 13.36
N LYS A 61 14.33 -3.62 13.47
CA LYS A 61 15.62 -3.83 12.80
C LYS A 61 15.42 -3.96 11.29
N VAL A 62 14.38 -4.68 10.86
CA VAL A 62 14.04 -4.83 9.43
C VAL A 62 13.69 -3.48 8.81
N ARG A 63 12.90 -2.65 9.50
CA ARG A 63 12.58 -1.28 9.08
C ARG A 63 13.85 -0.43 8.93
N GLY A 64 14.72 -0.41 9.95
CA GLY A 64 15.96 0.37 9.90
C GLY A 64 16.94 -0.10 8.81
N PHE A 65 16.99 -1.40 8.55
CA PHE A 65 17.74 -1.98 7.43
C PHE A 65 17.22 -1.46 6.09
N CYS A 66 15.91 -1.58 5.85
CA CYS A 66 15.26 -1.11 4.64
C CYS A 66 15.43 0.41 4.44
N GLU A 67 15.27 1.20 5.50
CA GLU A 67 15.43 2.66 5.46
C GLU A 67 16.85 3.09 5.06
N ALA A 68 17.88 2.49 5.65
CA ALA A 68 19.28 2.85 5.34
C ALA A 68 19.69 2.46 3.90
N LEU A 69 19.03 1.46 3.33
CA LEU A 69 19.31 0.95 1.98
C LEU A 69 18.35 1.53 0.92
N ASP A 70 17.40 2.37 1.34
CA ASP A 70 16.35 2.95 0.49
C ASP A 70 15.51 1.89 -0.25
N VAL A 71 15.20 0.79 0.46
CA VAL A 71 14.42 -0.35 -0.06
C VAL A 71 13.03 -0.34 0.58
N PRO A 72 11.94 -0.61 -0.17
CA PRO A 72 10.60 -0.65 0.41
C PRO A 72 10.46 -1.77 1.44
N VAL A 73 10.14 -1.41 2.68
CA VAL A 73 9.97 -2.35 3.81
C VAL A 73 8.90 -3.41 3.56
N VAL A 74 7.92 -3.11 2.69
CA VAL A 74 6.87 -4.05 2.29
C VAL A 74 7.50 -5.30 1.67
N ALA A 75 8.52 -5.18 0.83
CA ALA A 75 9.19 -6.34 0.22
C ALA A 75 9.82 -7.27 1.29
N ALA A 76 10.43 -6.69 2.33
CA ALA A 76 10.99 -7.44 3.45
C ALA A 76 9.90 -8.16 4.26
N PHE A 77 8.75 -7.51 4.50
CA PHE A 77 7.64 -8.10 5.24
C PHE A 77 6.94 -9.23 4.48
N TRP A 78 6.83 -9.10 3.15
CA TRP A 78 6.36 -10.18 2.29
C TRP A 78 7.30 -11.39 2.35
N ALA A 79 8.62 -11.17 2.30
CA ALA A 79 9.60 -12.24 2.42
C ALA A 79 9.57 -12.94 3.81
N LEU A 80 9.16 -12.20 4.85
CA LEU A 80 8.97 -12.72 6.21
C LEU A 80 7.62 -13.42 6.43
N GLY A 81 6.78 -13.51 5.39
CA GLY A 81 5.45 -14.13 5.47
C GLY A 81 4.46 -13.34 6.33
N LEU A 82 4.71 -12.05 6.58
CA LEU A 82 3.74 -11.21 7.27
C LEU A 82 2.58 -10.91 6.31
N PRO A 83 1.34 -11.24 6.70
CA PRO A 83 0.20 -10.72 5.97
C PRO A 83 0.26 -9.19 6.06
N ASP A 84 0.07 -8.56 4.90
CA ASP A 84 0.05 -7.11 4.75
C ASP A 84 -0.80 -6.50 5.87
N ALA A 85 -0.22 -5.70 6.75
CA ALA A 85 -0.98 -4.92 7.74
C ALA A 85 -1.66 -3.72 7.05
N LEU A 86 -2.15 -3.92 5.83
CA LEU A 86 -3.15 -3.08 5.19
C LEU A 86 -4.53 -3.60 5.63
N PRO A 87 -5.52 -2.71 5.84
CA PRO A 87 -6.87 -3.15 6.20
C PRO A 87 -7.37 -4.19 5.18
N VAL A 88 -7.89 -5.31 5.70
CA VAL A 88 -8.31 -6.58 5.05
C VAL A 88 -9.38 -6.37 3.96
N GLY A 89 -9.05 -5.58 2.94
CA GLY A 89 -9.98 -5.16 1.91
C GLY A 89 -9.33 -4.35 0.79
N GLN A 90 -8.12 -3.82 0.99
CA GLN A 90 -7.32 -3.25 -0.10
C GLN A 90 -6.55 -4.32 -0.88
N SER A 91 -6.05 -5.36 -0.22
CA SER A 91 -5.35 -6.47 -0.87
C SER A 91 -6.29 -7.30 -1.75
N ASP A 92 -7.50 -7.57 -1.25
CA ASP A 92 -8.57 -8.21 -2.04
C ASP A 92 -9.09 -7.30 -3.15
N ARG A 93 -9.22 -5.99 -2.92
CA ARG A 93 -9.57 -5.04 -4.00
C ARG A 93 -8.48 -4.91 -5.05
N ARG A 94 -7.21 -4.92 -4.66
CA ARG A 94 -6.08 -4.79 -5.60
C ARG A 94 -5.90 -6.07 -6.39
N ARG A 95 -6.11 -7.22 -5.76
CA ARG A 95 -6.16 -8.51 -6.44
C ARG A 95 -7.36 -8.57 -7.38
N ALA A 96 -8.56 -8.25 -6.91
CA ALA A 96 -9.76 -8.16 -7.75
C ALA A 96 -9.56 -7.17 -8.91
N ALA A 97 -9.00 -5.98 -8.68
CA ALA A 97 -8.69 -5.02 -9.73
C ALA A 97 -7.61 -5.51 -10.70
N ALA A 98 -6.65 -6.33 -10.25
CA ALA A 98 -5.65 -6.95 -11.11
C ALA A 98 -6.24 -8.11 -11.94
N GLU A 99 -7.14 -8.91 -11.34
CA GLU A 99 -7.91 -9.94 -12.05
C GLU A 99 -8.88 -9.30 -13.06
N ASP A 100 -9.55 -8.21 -12.69
CA ASP A 100 -10.43 -7.42 -13.57
C ASP A 100 -9.62 -6.82 -14.72
N ALA A 101 -8.46 -6.22 -14.44
CA ALA A 101 -7.58 -5.69 -15.48
C ALA A 101 -7.04 -6.80 -16.40
N SER A 102 -6.76 -8.00 -15.85
CA SER A 102 -6.36 -9.18 -16.61
C SER A 102 -7.49 -9.71 -17.51
N SER A 103 -8.73 -9.75 -16.99
CA SER A 103 -9.93 -10.12 -17.74
C SER A 103 -10.18 -9.13 -18.87
N VAL A 104 -10.14 -7.83 -18.58
CA VAL A 104 -10.29 -6.77 -19.60
C VAL A 104 -9.21 -6.90 -20.67
N ALA A 105 -7.96 -7.20 -20.28
CA ALA A 105 -6.90 -7.44 -21.25
C ALA A 105 -7.15 -8.70 -22.12
N ALA A 106 -7.75 -9.76 -21.57
CA ALA A 106 -8.15 -10.94 -22.32
C ALA A 106 -9.30 -10.67 -23.30
N ASP A 107 -10.28 -9.89 -22.87
CA ASP A 107 -11.40 -9.46 -23.71
C ASP A 107 -10.92 -8.58 -24.87
N VAL A 108 -10.01 -7.63 -24.61
CA VAL A 108 -9.39 -6.80 -25.65
C VAL A 108 -8.64 -7.66 -26.67
N ARG A 109 -7.86 -8.66 -26.22
CA ARG A 109 -7.18 -9.59 -27.14
C ARG A 109 -8.18 -10.36 -28.02
N THR A 110 -9.30 -10.80 -27.46
CA THR A 110 -10.36 -11.51 -28.19
C THR A 110 -11.04 -10.61 -29.23
N ILE A 111 -11.33 -9.35 -28.86
CA ILE A 111 -11.90 -8.35 -29.77
C ILE A 111 -10.94 -8.08 -30.93
N MET A 112 -9.65 -7.91 -30.64
CA MET A 112 -8.61 -7.69 -31.66
C MET A 112 -8.50 -8.89 -32.61
N ALA A 113 -8.53 -10.12 -32.09
CA ALA A 113 -8.51 -11.33 -32.90
C ALA A 113 -9.72 -11.41 -33.85
N ARG A 114 -10.93 -11.14 -33.36
CA ARG A 114 -12.16 -11.11 -34.21
C ARG A 114 -12.11 -10.03 -35.29
N LEU A 115 -11.57 -8.85 -34.98
CA LEU A 115 -11.43 -7.78 -35.97
C LEU A 115 -10.41 -8.11 -37.06
N ALA A 116 -9.35 -8.84 -36.72
CA ALA A 116 -8.32 -9.30 -37.65
C ALA A 116 -8.76 -10.50 -38.51
N ASP A 117 -9.66 -11.35 -38.00
CA ASP A 117 -10.11 -12.57 -38.67
C ASP A 117 -10.88 -12.28 -39.97
N PRO A 118 -10.39 -12.68 -41.16
CA PRO A 118 -11.08 -12.45 -42.43
C PRO A 118 -12.41 -13.22 -42.57
N ALA A 119 -12.64 -14.26 -41.78
CA ALA A 119 -13.89 -15.02 -41.78
C ALA A 119 -15.04 -14.29 -41.08
N VAL A 120 -14.75 -13.28 -40.25
CA VAL A 120 -15.78 -12.50 -39.56
C VAL A 120 -16.45 -11.52 -40.55
N PRO A 121 -17.79 -11.52 -40.67
CA PRO A 121 -18.50 -10.63 -41.58
C PRO A 121 -18.19 -9.15 -41.35
N VAL A 122 -18.10 -8.38 -42.44
CA VAL A 122 -17.79 -6.94 -42.38
C VAL A 122 -18.80 -6.18 -41.51
N ALA A 123 -20.09 -6.53 -41.58
CA ALA A 123 -21.14 -5.91 -40.77
C ALA A 123 -20.91 -6.10 -39.26
N GLU A 124 -20.47 -7.30 -38.84
CA GLU A 124 -20.13 -7.58 -37.44
C GLU A 124 -18.90 -6.79 -36.99
N LYS A 125 -17.87 -6.69 -37.84
CA LYS A 125 -16.70 -5.85 -37.55
C LYS A 125 -17.05 -4.37 -37.39
N GLN A 126 -17.97 -3.85 -38.19
CA GLN A 126 -18.42 -2.47 -38.05
C GLN A 126 -19.21 -2.25 -36.76
N LEU A 127 -20.09 -3.19 -36.40
CA LEU A 127 -20.80 -3.14 -35.12
C LEU A 127 -19.84 -3.10 -33.92
N ILE A 128 -18.82 -3.96 -33.92
CA ILE A 128 -17.78 -3.97 -32.88
C ILE A 128 -17.08 -2.61 -32.79
N ARG A 129 -16.68 -2.02 -33.92
CA ARG A 129 -16.00 -0.71 -33.95
C ARG A 129 -16.90 0.42 -33.46
N ASP A 130 -18.16 0.43 -33.85
CA ASP A 130 -19.11 1.45 -33.41
C ASP A 130 -19.37 1.38 -31.91
N MET A 131 -19.46 0.16 -31.35
CA MET A 131 -19.57 -0.05 -29.91
C MET A 131 -18.33 0.47 -29.16
N LEU A 132 -17.12 0.16 -29.64
CA LEU A 132 -15.88 0.66 -29.05
C LEU A 132 -15.80 2.19 -29.09
N ARG A 133 -16.19 2.81 -30.21
CA ARG A 133 -16.26 4.28 -30.34
C ARG A 133 -17.27 4.90 -29.40
N HIS A 134 -18.42 4.25 -29.25
CA HIS A 134 -19.44 4.69 -28.31
C HIS A 134 -18.89 4.67 -26.88
N LEU A 135 -18.27 3.56 -26.46
CA LEU A 135 -17.67 3.42 -25.13
C LEU A 135 -16.56 4.46 -24.88
N ALA A 136 -15.68 4.70 -25.86
CA ALA A 136 -14.59 5.67 -25.74
C ALA A 136 -15.06 7.14 -25.61
N ARG A 137 -16.30 7.45 -26.01
CA ARG A 137 -16.87 8.81 -25.94
C ARG A 137 -17.72 9.05 -24.69
N ARG A 138 -17.92 8.05 -23.83
CA ARG A 138 -18.71 8.22 -22.61
C ARG A 138 -17.92 9.10 -21.61
N PRO A 139 -18.55 10.12 -21.00
CA PRO A 139 -17.91 10.90 -19.95
C PRO A 139 -17.67 10.03 -18.71
N ASP A 140 -16.53 10.23 -18.03
CA ASP A 140 -16.19 9.57 -16.77
C ASP A 140 -17.22 9.94 -15.69
N SER A 141 -18.09 9.01 -15.31
CA SER A 141 -19.10 9.23 -14.27
C SER A 141 -18.54 9.21 -12.83
N THR A 142 -17.26 9.48 -12.61
CA THR A 142 -16.61 9.45 -11.29
C THR A 142 -16.08 10.82 -10.87
N ARG A 143 -16.95 11.83 -10.85
CA ARG A 143 -16.76 13.02 -10.02
C ARG A 143 -17.74 12.98 -8.85
N THR A 144 -17.49 12.11 -7.87
CA THR A 144 -18.01 12.31 -6.52
C THR A 144 -17.22 13.45 -5.92
N THR A 145 -17.72 14.67 -6.15
CA THR A 145 -17.38 15.86 -5.37
C THR A 145 -17.61 15.50 -3.90
N GLN A 146 -16.52 15.21 -3.18
CA GLN A 146 -16.47 15.28 -1.74
C GLN A 146 -16.75 16.75 -1.37
N PRO A 147 -17.89 17.10 -0.74
CA PRO A 147 -17.98 18.43 -0.15
C PRO A 147 -16.96 18.48 0.98
N ALA A 148 -16.03 19.43 0.87
CA ALA A 148 -15.17 19.83 1.96
C ALA A 148 -16.07 20.23 3.14
N SER A 149 -16.17 19.38 4.16
CA SER A 149 -16.69 19.79 5.46
C SER A 149 -15.73 20.82 6.03
N THR A 150 -16.07 22.08 5.82
CA THR A 150 -15.44 23.23 6.43
C THR A 150 -15.40 23.02 7.93
N ARG A 151 -14.17 22.89 8.45
CA ARG A 151 -13.80 23.06 9.85
C ARG A 151 -14.31 24.43 10.31
N THR A 152 -15.49 24.48 10.91
CA THR A 152 -15.97 25.66 11.66
C THR A 152 -15.17 25.74 12.95
N THR A 153 -14.19 26.63 12.95
CA THR A 153 -13.52 27.11 14.15
C THR A 153 -14.55 27.89 14.97
N GLN A 154 -14.94 27.29 16.09
CA GLN A 154 -15.71 27.93 17.15
C GLN A 154 -14.84 29.02 17.80
N PRO A 155 -15.23 30.30 17.81
CA PRO A 155 -14.49 31.30 18.56
C PRO A 155 -14.92 31.31 20.03
N ALA A 156 -13.91 31.17 20.88
CA ALA A 156 -13.74 31.67 22.24
C ALA A 156 -15.00 32.02 23.07
N SER A 157 -15.35 31.13 24.00
CA SER A 157 -16.15 31.47 25.19
C SER A 157 -15.42 32.52 26.03
N THR A 158 -15.95 33.74 26.06
CA THR A 158 -15.47 34.81 26.92
C THR A 158 -15.88 34.53 28.37
N ARG A 159 -14.90 34.20 29.21
CA ARG A 159 -15.02 34.15 30.67
C ARG A 159 -14.48 35.46 31.23
N THR A 160 -15.31 36.25 31.93
CA THR A 160 -14.91 37.31 32.90
C THR A 160 -16.20 37.76 33.63
N ALA A 161 -16.52 37.20 34.80
CA ALA A 161 -16.20 37.66 36.16
C ALA A 161 -17.34 38.48 36.82
N ARG A 162 -17.90 37.90 37.90
CA ARG A 162 -18.72 38.52 38.97
C ARG A 162 -17.91 39.62 39.69
N PRO A 163 -18.54 40.64 40.32
CA PRO A 163 -19.06 40.49 41.70
C PRO A 163 -20.24 41.41 42.13
N GLY A 164 -20.79 41.13 43.33
CA GLY A 164 -21.72 41.97 44.12
C GLY A 164 -23.11 41.34 44.30
N SER A 165 -23.39 40.57 45.35
CA SER A 165 -23.91 41.00 46.68
C SER A 165 -25.29 41.69 46.57
N THR A 166 -26.36 41.36 47.29
CA THR A 166 -26.51 40.65 48.57
C THR A 166 -27.99 40.28 48.76
N ARG A 167 -28.22 39.08 49.30
CA ARG A 167 -29.31 38.61 50.16
C ARG A 167 -30.21 39.71 50.77
N THR A 168 -31.54 39.50 50.81
CA THR A 168 -32.38 39.56 52.03
C THR A 168 -33.78 39.01 51.78
N VAL A 169 -34.29 38.37 52.83
CA VAL A 169 -35.47 37.52 52.99
C VAL A 169 -36.73 38.37 53.18
N ARG A 170 -37.91 37.75 52.96
CA ARG A 170 -39.14 37.83 53.79
C ARG A 170 -40.37 38.55 53.18
N ALA A 171 -41.45 37.77 53.07
CA ALA A 171 -42.86 38.22 53.00
C ALA A 171 -43.33 38.67 54.40
N PRO A 172 -44.37 39.52 54.56
CA PRO A 172 -45.75 39.02 54.44
C PRO A 172 -46.80 40.05 53.96
N SER A 173 -48.01 39.51 53.81
CA SER A 173 -49.34 40.09 53.56
C SER A 173 -49.72 41.35 54.33
N VAL A 174 -50.55 42.20 53.72
CA VAL A 174 -51.94 42.54 54.13
C VAL A 174 -52.75 42.81 52.86
#